data_AF-A0A972PYX5-F1
#
_entry.id   AF-A0A972PYX5-F1
#
_cell.length_a   1.000
_cell.length_b   1.000
_cell.length_c   1.000
_cell.angle_alpha   90.00
_cell.angle_beta   90.00
_cell.angle_gamma   90.00
#
_symmetry.space_group_name_H-M   'P 1'
#
loop_
_entity.id
_entity.type
_entity.pdbx_description
1 polymer ?
#
loop_
_entity_poly.entity_id
_entity_poly.type
_entity_poly.pdbx_seq_one_letter_code
_entity_poly.pdbx_strand_id
1 'polypeptide(L)'
;KVTDALSVPIVEEGELVGVLNLNTRRDRAFDEPDLFLLNTLTKLIAAAIVRGRRIEAVSIELKGLEEEAALLLQEIEELESRLDDRRRQYQRLMRKADDLRSRLSDLIQPVG
;
A
#
# COMPACT_ATOMS: atom_id res chain seq x y z
N LYS A 1 22.35 -3.62 41.80
CA LYS A 1 21.18 -3.04 42.50
C LYS A 1 20.87 -1.71 41.82
N VAL A 2 19.60 -1.44 41.48
CA VAL A 2 19.16 -0.08 41.13
C VAL A 2 19.07 0.70 42.44
N THR A 3 19.63 1.90 42.46
CA THR A 3 19.72 2.71 43.68
C THR A 3 18.72 3.86 43.63
N ASP A 4 18.38 4.35 42.44
CA ASP A 4 17.35 5.35 42.23
C ASP A 4 16.70 5.16 40.84
N ALA A 5 15.44 5.55 40.69
CA ALA A 5 14.65 5.33 39.48
C ALA A 5 13.59 6.41 39.27
N LEU A 6 13.34 6.73 38.00
CA LEU A 6 12.32 7.70 37.60
C LEU A 6 11.52 7.17 36.41
N SER A 7 10.20 7.23 36.53
CA SER A 7 9.26 6.81 35.50
C SER A 7 8.37 7.98 35.12
N VAL A 8 8.40 8.37 33.85
CA VAL A 8 7.59 9.48 33.32
C VAL A 8 6.66 8.94 32.24
N PRO A 9 5.34 9.13 32.36
CA PRO A 9 4.40 8.66 31.34
C PRO A 9 4.56 9.47 30.05
N ILE A 10 4.45 8.78 28.92
CA ILE A 10 4.38 9.38 27.58
C ILE A 10 2.89 9.40 27.23
N VAL A 11 2.30 10.59 27.20
CA VAL A 11 0.85 10.79 27.01
C VAL A 11 0.63 11.70 25.82
N GLU A 12 -0.30 11.33 24.94
CA GLU A 12 -0.78 12.16 23.82
C GLU A 12 -2.30 12.28 23.93
N GLU A 13 -2.85 13.50 23.85
CA GLU A 13 -4.31 13.75 23.92
C GLU A 13 -5.05 13.07 25.09
N GLY A 14 -4.35 12.82 26.21
CA GLY A 14 -4.92 12.16 27.39
C GLY A 14 -4.79 10.63 27.41
N GLU A 15 -4.28 10.02 26.34
CA GLU A 15 -4.05 8.58 26.22
C GLU A 15 -2.60 8.21 26.56
N LEU A 16 -2.42 7.15 27.36
CA LEU A 16 -1.09 6.63 27.69
C LEU A 16 -0.48 5.90 26.49
N VAL A 17 0.52 6.51 25.85
CA VAL A 17 1.23 5.95 24.69
C VAL A 17 2.37 5.03 25.12
N GLY A 18 2.96 5.28 26.29
CA GLY A 18 4.05 4.48 26.86
C GLY A 18 4.61 5.06 28.17
N VAL A 19 5.71 4.49 28.67
CA VAL A 19 6.38 4.98 29.89
C VAL A 19 7.88 5.05 29.65
N LEU A 20 8.48 6.22 29.87
CA LEU A 20 9.93 6.41 29.86
C LEU A 20 10.48 6.05 31.25
N ASN A 21 11.31 5.02 31.31
CA ASN A 21 11.93 4.55 32.55
C ASN A 21 13.43 4.86 32.54
N LEU A 22 13.89 5.55 33.59
CA LEU A 22 15.30 5.84 33.83
C LEU A 22 15.70 5.19 35.15
N ASN A 23 16.81 4.47 35.13
CA ASN A 23 17.32 3.75 36.29
C ASN A 23 18.80 4.06 36.46
N THR A 24 19.24 4.25 37.70
CA THR A 24 20.64 4.54 38.00
C THR A 24 21.13 3.79 39.22
N ARG A 25 22.46 3.70 39.36
CA ARG A 25 23.14 3.14 40.53
C ARG A 25 23.66 4.21 41.48
N ARG A 26 23.46 5.50 41.16
CA ARG A 26 23.77 6.63 42.03
C ARG A 26 22.59 6.89 42.96
N ASP A 27 22.85 7.19 44.22
CA ASP A 27 21.83 7.62 45.19
C ASP A 27 21.36 9.04 44.86
N ARG A 28 20.04 9.29 45.03
CA ARG A 28 19.39 10.61 44.84
C ARG A 28 19.80 11.30 43.54
N ALA A 29 19.69 10.56 42.46
CA ALA A 29 20.21 10.96 41.15
C ALA A 29 19.21 11.74 40.30
N PHE A 30 17.94 11.77 40.71
CA PHE A 30 16.89 12.51 40.04
C PHE A 30 16.26 13.54 40.98
N ASP A 31 16.06 14.75 40.48
CA ASP A 31 15.40 15.84 41.21
C ASP A 31 14.22 16.46 40.43
N GLU A 32 13.62 17.52 40.98
CA GLU A 32 12.48 18.21 40.35
C GLU A 32 12.80 18.82 38.96
N PRO A 33 13.95 19.49 38.76
CA PRO A 33 14.41 19.88 37.42
C PRO A 33 14.45 18.73 36.41
N ASP A 34 14.96 17.56 36.80
CA ASP A 34 15.01 16.38 35.93
C ASP A 34 13.59 15.95 35.52
N LEU A 35 12.65 15.90 36.48
CA LEU A 35 11.24 15.63 36.22
C LEU A 35 10.63 16.61 35.22
N PHE A 36 10.87 17.92 35.39
CA PHE A 36 10.34 18.94 34.49
C PHE A 36 10.89 18.82 33.06
N LEU A 37 12.20 18.58 32.94
CA LEU A 37 12.84 18.35 31.65
C LEU A 37 12.26 17.10 30.96
N LEU A 38 12.15 15.98 31.70
CA LEU A 38 11.65 14.73 31.16
C LEU A 38 10.17 14.80 30.79
N ASN A 39 9.36 15.58 31.53
CA ASN A 39 7.96 15.82 31.16
C ASN A 39 7.84 16.64 29.86
N THR A 40 8.82 17.51 29.58
CA THR A 40 8.90 18.21 28.29
C THR A 40 9.35 17.27 27.16
N LEU A 41 10.35 16.42 27.41
CA LEU A 41 10.85 15.44 26.45
C LEU A 41 9.80 14.38 26.08
N THR A 42 9.05 13.88 27.06
CA THR A 42 8.00 12.88 26.84
C THR A 42 6.88 13.39 25.94
N LYS A 43 6.56 14.70 25.94
CA LYS A 43 5.63 15.30 24.96
C LYS A 43 6.14 15.19 23.52
N LEU A 44 7.43 15.48 23.30
CA LEU A 44 8.04 15.36 21.96
C LEU A 44 8.09 13.88 21.51
N ILE A 45 8.40 12.98 22.45
CA ILE A 45 8.41 11.53 22.20
C ILE A 45 7.00 11.03 21.87
N ALA A 46 5.97 11.48 22.58
CA ALA A 46 4.58 11.11 22.33
C ALA A 46 4.17 11.44 20.89
N ALA A 47 4.38 12.69 20.48
CA ALA A 47 4.09 13.15 19.12
C ALA A 47 4.86 12.34 18.06
N ALA A 48 6.14 12.03 18.30
CA ALA A 48 6.95 11.23 17.38
C ALA A 48 6.45 9.78 17.25
N ILE A 49 6.06 9.15 18.36
CA ILE A 49 5.50 7.78 18.35
C ILE A 49 4.18 7.75 17.58
N VAL A 50 3.27 8.67 17.87
CA VAL A 50 1.96 8.73 17.21
C VAL A 50 2.13 8.99 15.70
N ARG A 51 3.03 9.91 15.34
CA ARG A 51 3.39 10.15 13.93
C ARG A 51 3.97 8.90 13.27
N GLY A 52 4.88 8.20 13.93
CA GLY A 52 5.49 6.97 13.43
C GLY A 52 4.44 5.88 13.16
N ARG A 53 3.56 5.61 14.13
CA ARG A 53 2.44 4.65 13.98
C ARG A 53 1.51 5.04 12.83
N ARG A 54 1.22 6.33 12.65
CA ARG A 54 0.39 6.80 11.54
C ARG A 54 1.06 6.61 10.19
N ILE A 55 2.36 6.89 10.08
CA ILE A 55 3.15 6.64 8.86
C ILE A 55 3.17 5.15 8.53
N GLU A 56 3.36 4.29 9.54
CA GLU A 56 3.35 2.84 9.36
C GLU A 56 2.00 2.34 8.85
N ALA A 57 0.89 2.79 9.44
CA ALA A 57 -0.46 2.43 8.99
C ALA A 57 -0.71 2.81 7.53
N VAL A 58 -0.37 4.05 7.14
CA VAL A 58 -0.51 4.52 5.75
C VAL A 58 0.41 3.74 4.81
N SER A 59 1.63 3.40 5.23
CA SER A 59 2.56 2.61 4.42
C SER A 59 2.04 1.19 4.14
N ILE A 60 1.38 0.57 5.13
CA ILE A 60 0.76 -0.74 4.96
C ILE A 60 -0.41 -0.67 3.98
N GLU A 61 -1.27 0.34 4.12
CA GLU A 61 -2.41 0.55 3.21
C GLU A 61 -1.94 0.81 1.77
N LEU A 62 -0.95 1.69 1.59
CA LEU A 62 -0.35 1.97 0.29
C LEU A 62 0.20 0.71 -0.38
N LYS A 63 0.93 -0.12 0.38
CA LYS A 63 1.47 -1.37 -0.15
C LYS A 63 0.36 -2.32 -0.63
N GLY A 64 -0.75 -2.41 0.11
CA GLY A 64 -1.91 -3.20 -0.33
C GLY A 64 -2.52 -2.69 -1.63
N LEU A 65 -2.64 -1.36 -1.78
CA LEU A 65 -3.13 -0.76 -3.03
C LEU A 65 -2.17 -0.97 -4.20
N GLU A 66 -0.86 -0.91 -3.97
CA GLU A 66 0.15 -1.19 -5.00
C GLU A 66 0.09 -2.66 -5.47
N GLU A 67 -0.10 -3.60 -4.54
CA GLU A 67 -0.28 -5.02 -4.85
C GLU A 67 -1.57 -5.26 -5.66
N GLU A 68 -2.69 -4.64 -5.28
CA GLU A 68 -3.95 -4.72 -6.02
C GLU A 68 -3.83 -4.11 -7.43
N ALA A 69 -3.19 -2.95 -7.56
CA ALA A 69 -2.96 -2.31 -8.85
C ALA A 69 -2.09 -3.17 -9.78
N ALA A 70 -1.09 -3.87 -9.24
CA ALA A 70 -0.26 -4.78 -10.01
C ALA A 70 -1.06 -5.97 -10.56
N LEU A 71 -1.99 -6.54 -9.77
CA LEU A 71 -2.88 -7.62 -10.21
C LEU A 71 -3.83 -7.14 -11.32
N LEU A 72 -4.41 -5.95 -11.17
CA LEU A 72 -5.28 -5.36 -12.19
C LEU A 72 -4.53 -5.09 -13.49
N LEU A 73 -3.28 -4.62 -13.43
CA LEU A 73 -2.47 -4.40 -14.61
C LEU A 73 -2.20 -5.71 -15.36
N GLN A 74 -1.87 -6.78 -14.63
CA GLN A 74 -1.71 -8.11 -15.22
C GLN A 74 -3.02 -8.59 -15.89
N GLU A 75 -4.17 -8.38 -15.24
CA GLU A 75 -5.47 -8.74 -15.83
C GLU A 75 -5.75 -7.96 -17.11
N ILE A 76 -5.44 -6.66 -17.13
CA ILE A 76 -5.57 -5.82 -18.34
C ILE A 76 -4.72 -6.38 -19.48
N GLU A 77 -3.45 -6.70 -19.24
CA GLU A 77 -2.55 -7.29 -20.25
C GLU A 77 -3.09 -8.62 -20.81
N GLU A 78 -3.61 -9.48 -19.93
CA GLU A 78 -4.25 -10.72 -20.34
C GLU A 78 -5.49 -10.50 -21.22
N LEU A 79 -6.34 -9.53 -20.83
CA LEU A 79 -7.54 -9.18 -21.59
C LEU A 79 -7.19 -8.59 -22.96
N GLU A 80 -6.17 -7.74 -23.04
CA GLU A 80 -5.67 -7.18 -24.30
C GLU A 80 -5.19 -8.28 -25.25
N SER A 81 -4.38 -9.23 -24.74
CA SER A 81 -3.91 -10.39 -25.50
C SER A 81 -5.08 -11.23 -26.03
N ARG A 82 -6.06 -11.53 -25.17
CA ARG A 82 -7.28 -12.26 -25.55
C ARG A 82 -8.09 -11.51 -26.62
N LEU A 83 -8.18 -10.18 -26.52
CA LEU A 83 -8.88 -9.35 -27.49
C LEU A 83 -8.18 -9.37 -28.85
N ASP A 84 -6.85 -9.28 -28.88
CA ASP A 84 -6.06 -9.37 -30.10
C ASP A 84 -6.22 -10.72 -30.80
N ASP A 85 -6.22 -11.81 -30.05
CA ASP A 85 -6.49 -13.15 -30.59
C ASP A 85 -7.89 -13.24 -31.19
N ARG A 86 -8.90 -12.72 -30.50
CA ARG A 86 -10.27 -12.70 -31.00
C ARG A 86 -10.39 -11.86 -32.26
N ARG A 87 -9.71 -10.71 -32.31
CA ARG A 87 -9.67 -9.83 -33.48
C ARG A 87 -9.05 -10.53 -34.69
N ARG A 88 -7.92 -11.22 -34.50
CA ARG A 88 -7.29 -12.05 -35.53
C ARG A 88 -8.23 -13.14 -36.03
N GLN A 89 -8.95 -13.81 -35.12
CA GLN A 89 -9.93 -14.83 -35.50
C GLN A 89 -11.08 -14.27 -36.34
N TYR A 90 -11.65 -13.12 -35.93
CA TYR A 90 -12.69 -12.43 -36.67
C TYR A 90 -12.23 -12.06 -38.08
N GLN A 91 -11.03 -11.48 -38.23
CA GLN A 91 -10.47 -11.13 -39.53
C GLN A 91 -10.29 -12.35 -40.44
N ARG A 92 -9.86 -13.49 -39.90
CA ARG A 92 -9.74 -14.74 -40.68
C ARG A 92 -11.11 -15.24 -41.16
N LEU A 93 -12.13 -15.18 -40.31
CA LEU A 93 -13.49 -15.59 -40.69
C LEU A 93 -14.06 -14.68 -41.77
N MET A 94 -13.91 -13.37 -41.62
CA MET A 94 -14.40 -12.41 -42.62
C MET A 94 -13.73 -12.60 -43.97
N ARG A 95 -12.40 -12.78 -44.02
CA ARG A 95 -11.71 -13.09 -45.29
C ARG A 95 -12.26 -14.33 -45.98
N LYS A 96 -12.58 -15.39 -45.23
CA LYS A 96 -13.20 -16.61 -45.79
C LYS A 96 -14.62 -16.34 -46.30
N ALA A 97 -15.41 -15.57 -45.56
CA ALA A 97 -16.75 -15.20 -45.98
C ALA A 97 -16.74 -14.37 -47.27
N ASP A 98 -15.80 -13.43 -47.40
CA ASP A 98 -15.62 -12.61 -48.59
C ASP A 98 -15.20 -13.46 -49.81
N ASP A 99 -14.24 -14.38 -49.64
CA ASP A 99 -13.83 -15.33 -50.67
C ASP A 99 -15.01 -16.22 -51.13
N LEU A 100 -15.79 -16.76 -50.20
CA LEU A 100 -16.98 -17.54 -50.51
C LEU A 100 -18.04 -16.71 -51.27
N ARG A 101 -18.26 -15.46 -50.85
CA ARG A 101 -19.19 -14.55 -51.52
C ARG A 101 -18.74 -14.24 -52.95
N SER A 102 -17.44 -14.03 -53.17
CA SER A 102 -16.88 -13.83 -54.51
C SER A 102 -17.14 -15.03 -55.41
N ARG A 103 -16.78 -16.24 -54.96
CA ARG A 103 -16.98 -17.49 -55.74
C ARG A 103 -18.45 -17.75 -56.03
N LEU A 104 -19.33 -17.49 -55.06
CA LEU A 104 -20.77 -17.65 -55.27
C LEU A 104 -21.29 -16.67 -56.33
N SER A 105 -20.80 -15.42 -56.32
CA SER A 105 -21.17 -14.42 -57.32
C SER A 105 -20.75 -14.87 -58.73
N ASP A 106 -19.56 -15.45 -58.88
CA ASP A 106 -19.05 -15.93 -60.17
C ASP A 106 -19.91 -17.08 -60.74
N LEU A 107 -20.39 -17.98 -59.87
CA LEU A 107 -21.23 -19.12 -60.27
C LEU A 107 -22.65 -18.73 -60.71
N ILE A 108 -23.16 -17.59 -60.24
CA ILE A 108 -24.54 -17.14 -60.51
C ILE A 108 -24.58 -16.15 -61.69
N GLN A 109 -23.44 -15.74 -62.25
CA GLN A 109 -23.44 -14.89 -63.44
C GLN A 109 -24.10 -15.62 -64.63
N PRO A 110 -24.95 -14.94 -65.43
CA PRO A 110 -25.59 -15.57 -66.59
C PRO A 110 -24.53 -16.04 -67.57
N VAL A 111 -24.58 -17.31 -67.96
CA VAL A 111 -23.83 -17.77 -69.13
C VAL A 111 -24.50 -17.12 -70.34
N GLY A 112 -23.77 -16.20 -70.98
CA GLY A 112 -24.20 -15.54 -72.22
C GLY A 112 -24.41 -16.52 -73.36
#